data_AF-A0A532T565-F1
#
_entry.id   AF-A0A532T565-F1
#
_cell.length_a   1.000
_cell.length_b   1.000
_cell.length_c   1.000
_cell.angle_alpha   90.00
_cell.angle_beta   90.00
_cell.angle_gamma   90.00
#
_symmetry.space_group_name_H-M   'P 1'
#
loop_
_entity.id
_entity.type
_entity.pdbx_description
1 polymer ?
#
loop_
_entity_poly.entity_id
_entity_poly.type
_entity_poly.pdbx_seq_one_letter_code
_entity_poly.pdbx_strand_id
1 'polypeptide(L)'
;MDFLNYFLISLVVYLGLLIGIILSFMAKEELKDGKRYFILLHNIILGFILFFVLEFFRVNVYLALFLPLVLIVVLFYFNELYKKSYITYFLLGIVFYISSKNVNFLLVVSSLILFYGFFIGSLQINFKKKNYFRILLNNLLFFVCLVLFFI
;
A
#
# COMPACT_ATOMS: atom_id res chain seq x y z
N MET A 1 -21.18 -0.81 7.26
CA MET A 1 -20.62 0.45 6.77
C MET A 1 -21.39 0.80 5.51
N ASP A 2 -21.87 2.03 5.38
CA ASP A 2 -22.57 2.43 4.15
C ASP A 2 -21.62 2.41 2.96
N PHE A 3 -22.13 2.02 1.78
CA PHE A 3 -21.35 1.97 0.54
C PHE A 3 -20.63 3.28 0.26
N LEU A 4 -21.33 4.42 0.43
CA LEU A 4 -20.76 5.74 0.20
C LEU A 4 -19.53 5.99 1.08
N ASN A 5 -19.60 5.64 2.38
CA ASN A 5 -18.48 5.81 3.29
C ASN A 5 -17.29 4.93 2.89
N TYR A 6 -17.54 3.66 2.56
CA TYR A 6 -16.48 2.76 2.10
C TYR A 6 -15.82 3.24 0.80
N PHE A 7 -16.63 3.70 -0.17
CA PHE A 7 -16.15 4.26 -1.42
C PHE A 7 -15.32 5.53 -1.20
N LEU A 8 -15.77 6.47 -0.38
CA LEU A 8 -15.03 7.68 -0.06
C LEU A 8 -13.70 7.38 0.64
N ILE A 9 -13.68 6.45 1.60
CA ILE A 9 -12.43 6.02 2.26
C ILE A 9 -11.48 5.41 1.22
N SER A 10 -11.97 4.58 0.30
CA SER A 10 -11.14 3.97 -0.73
C SER A 10 -10.48 5.01 -1.66
N LEU A 11 -11.19 6.10 -1.98
CA LEU A 11 -10.64 7.21 -2.73
C LEU A 11 -9.53 7.90 -1.94
N VAL A 12 -9.77 8.20 -0.66
CA VAL A 12 -8.76 8.82 0.23
C VAL A 12 -7.50 7.96 0.32
N VAL A 13 -7.66 6.65 0.50
CA VAL A 13 -6.55 5.70 0.54
C VAL A 13 -5.75 5.74 -0.77
N TYR A 14 -6.45 5.79 -1.90
CA TYR A 14 -5.83 5.86 -3.22
C TYR A 14 -5.08 7.18 -3.47
N LEU A 15 -5.52 8.30 -2.86
CA LEU A 15 -4.82 9.58 -2.96
C LEU A 15 -3.38 9.52 -2.45
N GLY A 16 -3.05 8.58 -1.55
CA GLY A 16 -1.67 8.37 -1.10
C GLY A 16 -0.69 8.20 -2.28
N LEU A 17 -1.11 7.50 -3.33
CA LEU A 17 -0.31 7.33 -4.54
C LEU A 17 -0.09 8.66 -5.28
N LEU A 18 -1.13 9.48 -5.44
CA LEU A 18 -1.02 10.81 -6.04
C LEU A 18 -0.10 11.73 -5.23
N ILE A 19 -0.21 11.71 -3.90
CA ILE A 19 0.67 12.50 -3.02
C ILE A 19 2.13 12.05 -3.20
N GLY A 20 2.39 10.74 -3.26
CA GLY A 20 3.73 10.20 -3.53
C GLY A 20 4.27 10.65 -4.89
N ILE A 21 3.41 10.68 -5.91
CA ILE A 21 3.75 11.20 -7.24
C ILE A 21 4.15 12.67 -7.17
N ILE A 22 3.35 13.51 -6.52
CA ILE A 22 3.61 14.96 -6.36
C ILE A 22 4.92 15.18 -5.61
N LEU A 23 5.14 14.47 -4.50
CA LEU A 23 6.38 14.55 -3.73
C LEU A 23 7.60 14.26 -4.60
N SER A 24 7.50 13.29 -5.51
CA SER A 24 8.60 12.97 -6.41
C SER A 24 9.04 14.15 -7.27
N PHE A 25 8.09 14.97 -7.72
CA PHE A 25 8.37 16.15 -8.52
C PHE A 25 9.02 17.25 -7.69
N MET A 26 8.60 17.41 -6.44
CA MET A 26 9.11 18.44 -5.54
C MET A 26 10.53 18.12 -5.04
N ALA A 27 10.77 16.87 -4.63
CA ALA A 27 12.00 16.45 -3.95
C ALA A 27 12.85 15.50 -4.81
N LYS A 28 12.96 15.78 -6.11
CA LYS A 28 13.62 14.88 -7.07
C LYS A 28 15.09 14.59 -6.76
N GLU A 29 15.81 15.57 -6.22
CA GLU A 29 17.23 15.43 -5.89
C GLU A 29 17.40 14.59 -4.62
N GLU A 30 16.65 14.93 -3.56
CA GLU A 30 16.66 14.21 -2.28
C GLU A 30 16.23 12.75 -2.41
N LEU A 31 15.26 12.46 -3.29
CA LEU A 31 14.78 11.09 -3.50
C LEU A 31 15.80 10.15 -4.14
N LYS A 32 16.79 10.66 -4.87
CA LYS A 32 17.84 9.81 -5.45
C LYS A 32 18.67 9.17 -4.34
N ASP A 33 19.10 9.98 -3.38
CA ASP A 33 19.92 9.53 -2.25
C ASP A 33 19.03 8.84 -1.19
N GLY A 34 17.80 9.33 -1.02
CA GLY A 34 16.81 8.81 -0.06
C GLY A 34 16.15 7.49 -0.45
N LYS A 35 16.38 6.99 -1.68
CA LYS A 35 15.65 5.85 -2.24
C LYS A 35 15.68 4.59 -1.36
N ARG A 36 16.83 4.29 -0.74
CA ARG A 36 16.98 3.11 0.13
C ARG A 36 16.07 3.19 1.36
N TYR A 37 15.91 4.38 1.94
CA TYR A 37 15.04 4.58 3.09
C TYR A 37 13.57 4.48 2.70
N PHE A 38 13.19 4.99 1.53
CA PHE A 38 11.84 4.83 1.01
C PHE A 38 11.48 3.36 0.76
N ILE A 39 12.41 2.56 0.24
CA ILE A 39 12.22 1.11 0.07
C ILE A 39 12.07 0.42 1.45
N LEU A 40 12.90 0.79 2.42
CA LEU A 40 12.81 0.24 3.78
C LEU A 40 11.48 0.57 4.45
N LEU A 41 11.03 1.83 4.39
CA LEU A 41 9.74 2.28 4.94
C LEU A 41 8.57 1.58 4.25
N HIS A 42 8.63 1.45 2.92
CA HIS A 42 7.66 0.68 2.14
C HIS A 42 7.54 -0.78 2.63
N ASN A 43 8.67 -1.46 2.85
CA ASN A 43 8.69 -2.84 3.34
C ASN A 43 8.14 -2.96 4.77
N ILE A 44 8.49 -2.01 5.64
CA ILE A 44 7.99 -1.96 7.03
C ILE A 44 6.47 -1.80 7.03
N ILE A 45 5.92 -0.94 6.18
CA ILE A 45 4.47 -0.73 6.09
C ILE A 45 3.76 -2.01 5.63
N LEU A 46 4.31 -2.73 4.65
CA LEU A 46 3.77 -4.04 4.26
C LEU A 46 3.81 -5.05 5.42
N GLY A 47 4.88 -5.04 6.22
CA GLY A 47 4.97 -5.82 7.44
C GLY A 47 3.85 -5.48 8.44
N PHE A 48 3.61 -4.20 8.69
CA PHE A 48 2.51 -3.76 9.56
C PHE A 48 1.13 -4.14 9.02
N ILE A 49 0.90 -4.00 7.71
CA ILE A 49 -0.36 -4.43 7.10
C ILE A 49 -0.56 -5.93 7.32
N LEU A 50 0.48 -6.76 7.11
CA LEU A 50 0.40 -8.18 7.37
C LEU A 50 0.12 -8.47 8.86
N PHE A 51 0.79 -7.77 9.78
CA PHE A 51 0.53 -7.89 11.22
C PHE A 51 -0.97 -7.67 11.54
N PHE A 52 -1.55 -6.57 11.06
CA PHE A 52 -2.97 -6.27 11.32
C PHE A 52 -3.92 -7.27 10.66
N VAL A 53 -3.55 -7.84 9.50
CA VAL A 53 -4.32 -8.92 8.87
C VAL A 53 -4.29 -10.18 9.74
N LEU A 54 -3.12 -10.58 10.24
CA LEU A 54 -2.98 -11.76 11.10
C LEU A 54 -3.74 -11.58 12.43
N GLU A 55 -3.67 -10.39 13.01
CA GLU A 55 -4.42 -10.03 14.21
C GLU A 55 -5.93 -10.06 13.99
N PHE A 56 -6.41 -9.59 12.82
CA PHE A 56 -7.82 -9.67 12.43
C PHE A 56 -8.33 -11.12 12.41
N PHE A 57 -7.51 -12.06 11.94
CA PHE A 57 -7.81 -13.49 11.94
C PHE A 57 -7.50 -14.19 13.27
N ARG A 58 -7.05 -13.45 14.29
CA ARG A 58 -6.69 -13.98 15.62
C ARG A 58 -5.65 -15.10 15.55
N VAL A 59 -4.70 -14.98 14.63
CA VAL A 59 -3.55 -15.90 14.55
C VAL A 59 -2.75 -15.79 15.85
N ASN A 60 -2.08 -16.88 16.26
CA ASN A 60 -1.24 -16.90 17.45
C ASN A 60 -0.27 -15.70 17.48
N VAL A 61 -0.22 -14.96 18.59
CA VAL A 61 0.61 -13.74 18.77
C VAL A 61 2.07 -13.94 18.35
N TYR A 62 2.68 -15.10 18.66
CA TYR A 62 4.06 -15.37 18.26
C TYR A 62 4.21 -15.46 16.74
N LEU A 63 3.26 -16.09 16.05
CA LEU A 63 3.22 -16.15 14.59
C LEU A 63 2.89 -14.79 13.98
N ALA A 64 1.95 -14.05 14.59
CA ALA A 64 1.57 -12.70 14.17
C ALA A 64 2.75 -11.72 14.22
N LEU A 65 3.69 -11.89 15.15
CA LEU A 65 4.91 -11.10 15.23
C LEU A 65 6.03 -11.63 14.31
N PHE A 66 6.20 -12.96 14.24
CA PHE A 66 7.27 -13.58 13.48
C PHE A 66 7.11 -13.40 11.96
N LEU A 67 5.91 -13.62 11.41
CA LEU A 67 5.68 -13.58 9.96
C LEU A 67 5.95 -12.20 9.34
N PRO A 68 5.50 -11.06 9.91
CA PRO A 68 5.87 -9.73 9.43
C PRO A 68 7.38 -9.47 9.44
N LEU A 69 8.10 -9.92 10.48
CA LEU A 69 9.55 -9.77 10.55
C LEU A 69 10.24 -10.54 9.43
N VAL A 70 9.84 -11.79 9.21
CA VAL A 70 10.34 -12.61 8.10
C VAL A 70 10.03 -11.94 6.77
N LEU A 71 8.81 -11.42 6.58
CA LEU A 71 8.43 -10.70 5.38
C LEU A 71 9.36 -9.50 5.16
N ILE A 72 9.57 -8.64 6.16
CA ILE A 72 10.45 -7.46 6.03
C ILE A 72 11.87 -7.87 5.60
N VAL A 73 12.44 -8.91 6.20
CA VAL A 73 13.78 -9.42 5.85
C VAL A 73 13.81 -9.94 4.41
N VAL A 74 12.82 -10.73 4.01
CA VAL A 74 12.68 -11.25 2.64
C VAL A 74 12.54 -10.09 1.64
N LEU A 75 11.67 -9.12 1.91
CA LEU A 75 11.46 -7.96 1.06
C LEU A 75 12.73 -7.11 0.92
N PHE A 76 13.51 -6.98 2.00
CA PHE A 76 14.79 -6.26 1.97
C PHE A 76 15.82 -6.96 1.08
N TYR A 77 15.82 -8.30 1.03
CA TYR A 77 16.70 -9.05 0.15
C TYR A 77 16.29 -8.94 -1.32
N PHE A 78 14.99 -9.05 -1.61
CA PHE A 78 14.49 -9.07 -2.99
C PHE A 78 14.32 -7.70 -3.63
N ASN A 79 14.27 -6.60 -2.87
CA ASN A 79 14.32 -5.16 -3.22
C ASN A 79 13.51 -4.64 -4.43
N GLU A 80 12.85 -5.45 -5.25
CA GLU A 80 12.25 -5.08 -6.53
C GLU A 80 10.74 -5.25 -6.55
N LEU A 81 10.11 -5.66 -5.44
CA LEU A 81 8.66 -5.86 -5.37
C LEU A 81 7.87 -4.57 -5.63
N TYR A 82 8.45 -3.41 -5.30
CA TYR A 82 7.86 -2.12 -5.64
C TYR A 82 7.67 -1.93 -7.16
N LYS A 83 8.39 -2.65 -8.04
CA LYS A 83 8.18 -2.60 -9.50
C LYS A 83 6.89 -3.28 -9.94
N LYS A 84 6.37 -4.23 -9.16
CA LYS A 84 5.12 -4.96 -9.43
C LYS A 84 3.97 -4.45 -8.55
N SER A 85 3.92 -3.13 -8.31
CA SER A 85 2.94 -2.53 -7.40
C SER A 85 1.49 -2.89 -7.72
N TYR A 86 1.15 -3.15 -8.98
CA TYR A 86 -0.21 -3.50 -9.40
C TYR A 86 -0.73 -4.77 -8.72
N ILE A 87 0.15 -5.78 -8.53
CA ILE A 87 -0.18 -7.01 -7.80
C ILE A 87 -0.41 -6.68 -6.33
N THR A 88 0.50 -5.91 -5.74
CA THR A 88 0.41 -5.54 -4.34
C THR A 88 -0.84 -4.69 -4.07
N TYR A 89 -1.16 -3.72 -4.93
CA TYR A 89 -2.38 -2.91 -4.82
C TYR A 89 -3.66 -3.74 -4.95
N PHE A 90 -3.68 -4.74 -5.84
CA PHE A 90 -4.78 -5.69 -5.89
C PHE A 90 -4.95 -6.43 -4.56
N LEU A 91 -3.87 -6.97 -4.00
CA LEU A 91 -3.89 -7.63 -2.68
C LEU A 91 -4.31 -6.67 -1.55
N LEU A 92 -3.85 -5.42 -1.59
CA LEU A 92 -4.27 -4.39 -0.64
C LEU A 92 -5.75 -4.05 -0.76
N GLY A 93 -6.33 -4.13 -1.96
CA GLY A 93 -7.79 -4.02 -2.16
C GLY A 93 -8.55 -5.12 -1.43
N ILE A 94 -8.03 -6.37 -1.46
CA ILE A 94 -8.61 -7.50 -0.72
C ILE A 94 -8.50 -7.25 0.80
N VAL A 95 -7.32 -6.82 1.27
CA VAL A 95 -7.09 -6.52 2.69
C VAL A 95 -7.99 -5.38 3.17
N PHE A 96 -8.12 -4.32 2.37
CA PHE A 96 -9.01 -3.20 2.63
C PHE A 96 -10.47 -3.68 2.76
N TYR A 97 -10.94 -4.53 1.84
CA TYR A 97 -12.26 -5.13 1.93
C TYR A 97 -12.45 -5.96 3.20
N ILE A 98 -11.52 -6.87 3.52
CA ILE A 98 -11.60 -7.68 4.74
C ILE A 98 -11.67 -6.79 5.99
N SER A 99 -10.85 -5.73 6.03
CA SER A 99 -10.82 -4.78 7.15
C SER A 99 -12.11 -4.00 7.33
N SER A 100 -12.92 -3.82 6.27
CA SER A 100 -14.18 -3.07 6.32
C SER A 100 -15.23 -3.67 7.26
N LYS A 101 -15.06 -4.94 7.66
CA LYS A 101 -15.90 -5.63 8.64
C LYS A 101 -15.74 -5.09 10.06
N ASN A 102 -14.67 -4.34 10.34
CA ASN A 102 -14.44 -3.71 11.64
C ASN A 102 -13.88 -2.30 11.45
N VAL A 103 -14.60 -1.28 11.94
CA VAL A 103 -14.26 0.14 11.72
C VAL A 103 -12.86 0.48 12.23
N ASN A 104 -12.45 -0.04 13.39
CA ASN A 104 -11.14 0.25 13.98
C ASN A 104 -10.02 -0.31 13.09
N PHE A 105 -10.17 -1.54 12.59
CA PHE A 105 -9.21 -2.12 11.66
C PHE A 105 -9.20 -1.41 10.32
N LEU A 106 -10.38 -1.06 9.79
CA LEU A 106 -10.49 -0.31 8.54
C LEU A 106 -9.70 0.99 8.62
N LEU A 107 -9.85 1.77 9.70
CA LEU A 107 -9.13 3.03 9.87
C LEU A 107 -7.61 2.82 9.84
N VAL A 108 -7.10 1.88 10.62
CA VAL A 108 -5.66 1.60 10.70
C VAL A 108 -5.11 1.10 9.36
N VAL A 109 -5.79 0.12 8.74
CA VAL A 109 -5.40 -0.45 7.44
C VAL A 109 -5.45 0.62 6.35
N SER A 110 -6.47 1.49 6.35
CA SER A 110 -6.60 2.60 5.40
C SER A 110 -5.41 3.55 5.50
N SER A 111 -5.04 3.97 6.71
CA SER A 111 -3.87 4.83 6.93
C SER A 111 -2.59 4.18 6.44
N LEU A 112 -2.40 2.89 6.71
CA LEU A 112 -1.22 2.14 6.24
C LEU A 112 -1.18 2.02 4.71
N ILE A 113 -2.31 1.74 4.05
CA ILE A 113 -2.36 1.67 2.58
C ILE A 113 -2.13 3.06 1.95
N LEU A 114 -2.62 4.13 2.58
CA LEU A 114 -2.33 5.50 2.15
C LEU A 114 -0.83 5.79 2.20
N PHE A 115 -0.16 5.48 3.32
CA PHE A 115 1.29 5.63 3.44
C PHE A 115 2.05 4.72 2.46
N TYR A 116 1.59 3.49 2.29
CA TYR A 116 2.13 2.59 1.28
C TYR A 116 2.10 3.21 -0.12
N GLY A 117 0.96 3.82 -0.49
CA GLY A 117 0.79 4.50 -1.77
C GLY A 117 1.72 5.69 -1.92
N PHE A 118 1.92 6.46 -0.86
CA PHE A 118 2.87 7.56 -0.82
C PHE A 118 4.30 7.11 -1.17
N PHE A 119 4.78 6.02 -0.57
CA PHE A 119 6.12 5.49 -0.89
C PHE A 119 6.19 4.86 -2.28
N ILE A 120 5.14 4.17 -2.74
CA ILE A 120 5.11 3.61 -4.10
C ILE A 120 5.12 4.69 -5.18
N GLY A 121 4.27 5.72 -5.02
CA GLY A 121 4.17 6.82 -5.98
C GLY A 121 5.49 7.55 -6.16
N SER A 122 6.24 7.74 -5.07
CA SER A 122 7.56 8.37 -5.08
C SER A 122 8.65 7.47 -5.66
N LEU A 123 8.64 6.15 -5.39
CA LEU A 123 9.65 5.20 -5.85
C LEU A 123 9.53 4.80 -7.33
N GLN A 124 8.31 4.74 -7.88
CA GLN A 124 8.07 4.21 -9.22
C GLN A 124 8.25 5.23 -10.35
N ILE A 125 8.32 6.52 -10.01
CA ILE A 125 8.45 7.56 -11.02
C ILE A 125 9.81 7.50 -11.69
N ASN A 126 9.75 7.44 -13.02
CA ASN A 126 10.90 7.64 -13.87
C ASN A 126 10.67 8.90 -14.69
N PHE A 127 11.32 9.99 -14.28
CA PHE A 127 11.21 11.30 -14.93
C PHE A 127 11.56 11.26 -16.42
N LYS A 128 12.44 10.34 -16.86
CA LYS A 128 12.79 10.19 -18.28
C LYS A 128 11.63 9.60 -19.10
N LYS A 129 10.84 8.71 -18.49
CA LYS A 129 9.76 7.98 -19.18
C LYS A 129 8.37 8.62 -19.01
N LYS A 130 8.24 9.68 -18.19
CA LYS A 130 6.96 10.37 -17.92
C LYS A 130 5.82 9.38 -17.60
N ASN A 131 6.12 8.36 -16.78
CA ASN A 131 5.24 7.21 -16.56
C ASN A 131 4.13 7.43 -15.51
N TYR A 132 3.82 8.66 -15.13
CA TYR A 132 2.89 8.98 -14.02
C TYR A 132 1.48 8.46 -14.25
N PHE A 133 0.89 8.69 -15.43
CA PHE A 133 -0.44 8.15 -15.76
C PHE A 133 -0.45 6.61 -15.77
N ARG A 134 0.63 5.98 -16.23
CA ARG A 134 0.74 4.52 -16.26
C ARG A 134 0.76 3.94 -14.84
N ILE A 135 1.45 4.60 -13.90
CA ILE A 135 1.46 4.19 -12.49
C ILE A 135 0.05 4.26 -11.92
N LEU A 136 -0.69 5.35 -12.16
CA LEU A 136 -2.08 5.47 -11.73
C LEU A 136 -2.95 4.36 -12.34
N LEU A 137 -2.95 4.20 -13.66
CA LEU A 137 -3.81 3.21 -14.32
C LEU A 137 -3.51 1.77 -13.87
N ASN A 138 -2.23 1.41 -13.73
CA ASN A 138 -1.84 0.06 -13.31
C ASN A 138 -2.32 -0.30 -11.90
N ASN A 139 -2.44 0.68 -10.99
CA ASN A 139 -2.86 0.46 -9.62
C ASN A 139 -4.38 0.58 -9.42
N LEU A 140 -5.15 0.87 -10.49
CA LEU A 140 -6.62 0.84 -10.45
C LEU A 140 -7.19 -0.55 -10.11
N LEU A 141 -6.38 -1.61 -10.23
CA LEU A 141 -6.77 -2.96 -9.78
C LEU A 141 -7.18 -3.01 -8.30
N PHE A 142 -6.74 -2.04 -7.49
CA PHE A 142 -7.26 -1.84 -6.13
C PHE A 142 -8.79 -1.76 -6.08
N PHE A 143 -9.40 -1.08 -7.05
CA PHE A 143 -10.83 -0.85 -7.12
C PHE A 143 -11.63 -2.07 -7.59
N VAL A 144 -10.97 -3.11 -8.13
CA VAL A 144 -11.65 -4.34 -8.52
C VAL A 144 -12.36 -4.98 -7.32
N CYS A 145 -11.77 -4.87 -6.12
CA CYS A 145 -12.38 -5.36 -4.89
C CYS A 145 -13.62 -4.54 -4.48
N LEU A 146 -13.70 -3.24 -4.81
CA LEU A 146 -14.91 -2.46 -4.55
C LEU A 146 -16.09 -2.96 -5.38
N VAL A 147 -15.85 -3.30 -6.65
CA VAL A 147 -16.90 -3.75 -7.56
C VAL A 147 -17.35 -5.17 -7.23
N LEU A 148 -16.41 -6.09 -7.00
CA LEU A 148 -16.74 -7.51 -6.80
C LEU A 148 -17.48 -7.81 -5.49
N PHE A 149 -17.32 -6.98 -4.47
CA PHE A 149 -17.83 -7.29 -3.12
C PHE A 149 -19.00 -6.41 -2.65
N PHE A 150 -19.45 -5.45 -3.47
CA PHE A 150 -20.63 -4.61 -3.20
C PHE A 150 -21.80 -4.85 -4.17
N ILE A 151 -21.61 -5.70 -5.18
CA ILE A 151 -22.69 -6.32 -5.96
C ILE A 151 -23.18 -7.55 -5.18
#